data_AF-A0A5T1UM75-F1
#
_entry.id   AF-A0A5T1UM75-F1
#
_cell.length_a   1.000
_cell.length_b   1.000
_cell.length_c   1.000
_cell.angle_alpha   90.00
_cell.angle_beta   90.00
_cell.angle_gamma   90.00
#
_symmetry.space_group_name_H-M   'P 1'
#
loop_
_entity.id
_entity.type
_entity.pdbx_description
1 polymer ?
#
loop_
_entity_poly.entity_id
_entity_poly.type
_entity_poly.pdbx_seq_one_letter_code
_entity_poly.pdbx_strand_id
1 'polypeptide(L)'
;MFSKILSALSLANSFKAMIFKRLSSPVQSAYLGSLVWDIINILNGDQQDSEKICQILDLLSDFKNKHPEDFDKIVDILKEILDEYEKNPSEVKKNLKELF
;
A
#
# COMPACT_ATOMS: atom_id res chain seq x y z
N MET A 1 6.00 22.51 1.43
CA MET A 1 6.63 21.59 2.41
C MET A 1 5.72 21.32 3.60
N PHE A 2 5.22 22.35 4.29
CA PHE A 2 4.29 22.17 5.42
C PHE A 2 2.96 21.49 5.03
N SER A 3 2.41 21.81 3.85
CA SER A 3 1.22 21.14 3.28
C SER A 3 1.45 19.66 3.00
N LYS A 4 2.60 19.28 2.45
CA LYS A 4 2.98 17.88 2.23
C LYS A 4 3.03 17.08 3.54
N ILE A 5 3.57 17.69 4.61
CA ILE A 5 3.65 17.07 5.95
C ILE A 5 2.25 16.91 6.56
N LEU A 6 1.38 17.91 6.43
CA LEU A 6 -0.01 17.84 6.89
C LEU A 6 -0.83 16.80 6.11
N SER A 7 -0.62 16.69 4.81
CA SER A 7 -1.25 15.70 3.95
C SER A 7 -0.76 14.27 4.26
N ALA A 8 0.53 14.10 4.52
CA ALA A 8 1.09 12.83 5.02
C ALA A 8 0.51 12.46 6.40
N LEU A 9 0.42 13.42 7.34
CA LEU A 9 -0.14 13.21 8.67
C LEU A 9 -1.64 12.92 8.63
N SER A 10 -2.40 13.59 7.76
CA SER A 10 -3.83 13.34 7.59
C SER A 10 -4.07 11.93 7.06
N LEU A 11 -3.36 11.51 6.00
CA LEU A 11 -3.40 10.14 5.50
C LEU A 11 -2.96 9.13 6.56
N ALA A 12 -1.85 9.38 7.25
CA ALA A 12 -1.38 8.51 8.33
C ALA A 12 -2.38 8.44 9.50
N ASN A 13 -3.16 9.50 9.74
CA ASN A 13 -4.21 9.53 10.75
C ASN A 13 -5.45 8.74 10.31
N SER A 14 -5.89 8.90 9.06
CA SER A 14 -6.97 8.11 8.45
C SER A 14 -6.64 6.62 8.44
N PHE A 15 -5.39 6.27 8.17
CA PHE A 15 -4.91 4.88 8.17
C PHE A 15 -4.29 4.44 9.51
N LYS A 16 -4.31 5.28 10.56
CA LYS A 16 -3.61 5.01 11.83
C LYS A 16 -4.10 3.73 12.49
N ALA A 17 -5.41 3.54 12.54
CA ALA A 17 -6.01 2.36 13.17
C ALA A 17 -5.59 1.06 12.46
N MET A 18 -5.50 1.10 11.14
CA MET A 18 -5.00 -0.01 10.32
C MET A 18 -3.51 -0.27 10.58
N ILE A 19 -2.68 0.78 10.48
CA ILE A 19 -1.22 0.71 10.64
C ILE A 19 -0.88 0.13 12.03
N PHE A 20 -1.47 0.68 13.10
CA PHE A 20 -1.21 0.21 14.47
C PHE A 20 -1.71 -1.21 14.75
N LYS A 21 -2.83 -1.62 14.15
CA LYS A 21 -3.43 -2.94 14.41
C LYS A 21 -2.66 -4.08 13.73
N ARG A 22 -1.92 -3.80 12.64
CA ARG A 22 -1.28 -4.83 11.79
C ARG A 22 0.25 -4.77 11.74
N LEU A 23 0.89 -3.62 12.04
CA LEU A 23 2.35 -3.56 12.30
C LEU A 23 2.76 -4.13 13.67
N SER A 24 1.81 -4.71 14.43
CA SER A 24 2.12 -5.30 15.74
C SER A 24 3.04 -6.52 15.67
N SER A 25 3.26 -7.09 14.47
CA SER A 25 4.22 -8.17 14.24
C SER A 25 5.42 -7.68 13.39
N PRO A 26 6.65 -7.73 13.93
CA PRO A 26 7.86 -7.31 13.22
C PRO A 26 8.10 -8.09 11.92
N VAL A 27 7.75 -9.38 11.92
CA VAL A 27 7.97 -10.30 10.79
C VAL A 27 7.01 -10.00 9.65
N GLN A 28 5.74 -9.73 9.95
CA GLN A 28 4.71 -9.43 8.95
C GLN A 28 4.97 -8.07 8.29
N SER A 29 5.48 -7.12 9.09
CA SER A 29 5.91 -5.81 8.63
C SER A 29 7.10 -5.91 7.66
N ALA A 30 8.01 -6.86 7.88
CA ALA A 30 9.14 -7.11 6.99
C ALA A 30 8.68 -7.73 5.65
N TYR A 31 7.75 -8.69 5.68
CA TYR A 31 7.18 -9.27 4.46
C TYR A 31 6.41 -8.25 3.63
N LEU A 32 5.60 -7.41 4.28
CA LEU A 32 4.91 -6.28 3.64
C LEU A 32 5.90 -5.27 3.03
N GLY A 33 6.93 -4.90 3.80
CA GLY A 33 7.96 -3.98 3.34
C GLY A 33 8.70 -4.50 2.11
N SER A 34 9.06 -5.78 2.11
CA SER A 34 9.70 -6.45 0.96
C SER A 34 8.79 -6.42 -0.28
N LEU A 35 7.51 -6.78 -0.12
CA LEU A 35 6.57 -6.80 -1.23
C LEU A 35 6.35 -5.40 -1.84
N VAL A 36 6.22 -4.37 -1.00
CA VAL A 36 6.10 -2.98 -1.47
C VAL A 36 7.37 -2.54 -2.20
N TRP A 37 8.55 -2.92 -1.69
CA TRP A 37 9.82 -2.60 -2.33
C TRP A 37 9.95 -3.25 -3.71
N ASP A 38 9.56 -4.52 -3.83
CA ASP A 38 9.61 -5.25 -5.10
C ASP A 38 8.64 -4.66 -6.12
N ILE A 39 7.44 -4.25 -5.71
CA ILE A 39 6.49 -3.53 -6.57
C ILE A 39 7.07 -2.20 -7.06
N ILE A 40 7.69 -1.41 -6.17
CA ILE A 40 8.32 -0.13 -6.54
C ILE A 40 9.43 -0.36 -7.57
N ASN A 41 10.25 -1.41 -7.41
CA ASN A 41 11.29 -1.73 -8.38
C ASN A 41 10.72 -2.09 -9.75
N ILE A 42 9.61 -2.85 -9.81
CA ILE A 42 8.93 -3.18 -11.07
C ILE A 42 8.37 -1.90 -11.72
N LEU A 43 7.70 -1.04 -10.95
CA LEU A 43 7.13 0.21 -11.45
C LEU A 43 8.18 1.18 -12.01
N ASN A 44 9.35 1.23 -11.37
CA ASN A 44 10.50 2.05 -11.79
C ASN A 44 11.29 1.45 -12.96
N GLY A 45 11.00 0.23 -13.39
CA GLY A 45 11.63 -0.37 -14.58
C GLY A 45 11.25 0.36 -15.87
N ASP A 46 12.07 0.23 -16.92
CA ASP A 46 11.80 0.82 -18.24
C ASP A 46 10.84 -0.01 -19.12
N GLN A 47 10.20 -1.04 -18.55
CA GLN A 47 9.27 -1.94 -19.24
C GLN A 47 7.95 -1.23 -19.58
N GLN A 48 7.20 -1.80 -20.53
CA GLN A 48 5.84 -1.34 -20.81
C GLN A 48 4.91 -1.58 -19.61
N ASP A 49 3.93 -0.70 -19.43
CA ASP A 49 2.99 -0.77 -18.30
C ASP A 49 2.28 -2.12 -18.19
N SER A 50 1.96 -2.75 -19.33
CA SER A 50 1.36 -4.09 -19.37
C SER A 50 2.28 -5.17 -18.78
N GLU A 51 3.57 -5.10 -19.06
CA GLU A 51 4.58 -6.05 -18.57
C GLU A 51 4.83 -5.85 -17.06
N LYS A 52 4.85 -4.59 -16.62
CA LYS A 52 4.91 -4.24 -15.19
C LYS A 52 3.73 -4.80 -14.42
N ILE A 53 2.51 -4.63 -14.96
CA ILE A 53 1.29 -5.15 -14.34
C ILE A 53 1.34 -6.68 -14.24
N CYS A 54 1.77 -7.37 -15.29
CA CYS A 54 1.93 -8.84 -15.25
C CYS A 54 2.94 -9.27 -14.18
N GLN A 55 4.09 -8.62 -14.09
CA GLN A 55 5.12 -8.94 -13.08
C GLN A 55 4.63 -8.67 -11.65
N ILE A 56 3.87 -7.59 -11.43
CA ILE A 56 3.26 -7.31 -10.12
C ILE A 56 2.24 -8.39 -9.76
N LEU A 57 1.43 -8.85 -10.72
CA LEU A 57 0.46 -9.92 -10.50
C LEU A 57 1.13 -11.26 -10.17
N ASP A 58 2.22 -11.60 -10.86
CA ASP A 58 3.02 -12.80 -10.57
C ASP A 58 3.63 -12.71 -9.17
N LEU A 59 4.20 -11.55 -8.80
CA LEU A 59 4.76 -11.30 -7.48
C LEU A 59 3.71 -11.45 -6.36
N LEU A 60 2.50 -10.92 -6.57
CA LEU A 60 1.38 -11.07 -5.63
C LEU A 60 0.94 -12.54 -5.50
N SER A 61 0.92 -13.28 -6.60
CA SER A 61 0.61 -14.72 -6.62
C SER A 61 1.65 -15.53 -5.85
N ASP A 62 2.94 -15.27 -6.08
CA ASP A 62 4.05 -15.90 -5.37
C ASP A 62 4.03 -15.57 -3.87
N PHE A 63 3.74 -14.31 -3.52
CA PHE A 63 3.61 -13.89 -2.14
C PHE A 63 2.46 -14.61 -1.44
N LYS A 64 1.30 -14.73 -2.10
CA LYS A 64 0.15 -15.49 -1.60
C LYS A 64 0.51 -16.94 -1.31
N ASN A 65 1.29 -17.57 -2.19
CA ASN A 65 1.70 -18.97 -2.00
C ASN A 65 2.67 -19.14 -0.83
N LYS A 66 3.57 -18.18 -0.62
CA LYS A 66 4.57 -18.23 0.47
C LYS A 66 4.03 -17.80 1.82
N HIS A 67 3.14 -16.81 1.84
CA HIS A 67 2.61 -16.17 3.03
C HIS A 67 1.10 -15.92 2.91
N PRO A 68 0.27 -16.98 2.86
CA PRO A 68 -1.16 -16.86 2.62
C PRO A 68 -1.89 -16.04 3.69
N GLU A 69 -1.50 -16.21 4.97
CA GLU A 69 -2.09 -15.46 6.08
C GLU A 69 -1.75 -13.96 6.04
N ASP A 70 -0.59 -13.60 5.48
CA ASP A 70 -0.18 -12.20 5.34
C ASP A 70 -0.76 -11.58 4.06
N PHE A 71 -0.97 -12.40 3.02
CA PHE A 71 -1.68 -11.96 1.81
C PHE A 71 -3.13 -11.57 2.11
N ASP A 72 -3.87 -12.38 2.88
CA ASP A 72 -5.23 -12.01 3.29
C ASP A 72 -5.25 -10.71 4.08
N LYS A 73 -4.22 -10.47 4.90
CA LYS A 73 -4.08 -9.19 5.60
C LYS A 73 -3.81 -8.02 4.67
N ILE A 74 -3.03 -8.20 3.60
CA ILE A 74 -2.82 -7.18 2.55
C ILE A 74 -4.13 -6.86 1.86
N VAL A 75 -4.92 -7.87 1.50
CA VAL A 75 -6.21 -7.68 0.82
C VAL A 75 -7.18 -6.90 1.71
N ASP A 76 -7.25 -7.25 2.99
CA ASP A 76 -8.05 -6.51 3.95
C ASP A 76 -7.54 -5.07 4.13
N ILE A 77 -6.22 -4.86 4.09
CA ILE A 77 -5.64 -3.52 4.10
C ILE A 77 -6.12 -2.74 2.87
N LEU A 78 -6.01 -3.32 1.67
CA LEU A 78 -6.47 -2.66 0.46
C LEU A 78 -7.97 -2.33 0.51
N LYS A 79 -8.80 -3.22 1.08
CA LYS A 79 -10.23 -2.96 1.31
C LYS A 79 -10.47 -1.82 2.29
N GLU A 80 -9.79 -1.81 3.44
CA GLU A 80 -9.90 -0.73 4.42
C GLU A 80 -9.42 0.61 3.81
N ILE A 81 -8.40 0.60 2.95
CA ILE A 81 -7.95 1.80 2.20
C ILE A 81 -9.02 2.27 1.21
N LEU A 82 -9.63 1.34 0.48
CA LEU A 82 -10.73 1.63 -0.46
C LEU A 82 -11.95 2.18 0.25
N ASP A 83 -12.35 1.59 1.38
CA ASP A 83 -13.49 2.05 2.18
C ASP A 83 -13.25 3.46 2.74
N GLU A 84 -12.04 3.75 3.23
CA GLU A 84 -11.68 5.09 3.72
C GLU A 84 -11.65 6.10 2.58
N TYR A 85 -11.16 5.68 1.40
CA TYR A 85 -11.22 6.47 0.18
C TYR A 85 -12.67 6.72 -0.27
N GLU A 86 -13.57 5.74 -0.19
CA GLU A 86 -14.98 5.92 -0.55
C GLU A 86 -15.70 6.85 0.41
N LYS A 87 -15.35 6.81 1.70
CA LYS A 87 -15.91 7.73 2.71
C LYS A 87 -15.48 9.17 2.50
N ASN A 88 -14.20 9.41 2.18
CA ASN A 88 -13.65 10.77 2.02
C ASN A 88 -12.78 10.90 0.74
N PRO A 89 -13.35 10.69 -0.46
CA PRO A 89 -12.56 10.60 -1.69
C PRO A 89 -11.91 11.93 -2.05
N SER A 90 -12.59 13.04 -1.74
CA SER A 90 -12.08 14.40 -1.99
C SER A 90 -10.85 14.73 -1.16
N GLU A 91 -10.85 14.32 0.11
CA GLU A 91 -9.74 14.57 1.03
C GLU A 91 -8.55 13.66 0.74
N VAL A 92 -8.81 12.36 0.54
CA VAL A 92 -7.75 11.40 0.21
C VAL A 92 -7.10 11.73 -1.15
N LYS A 93 -7.89 12.05 -2.18
CA LYS A 93 -7.34 12.50 -3.48
C LYS A 93 -6.52 13.78 -3.36
N LYS A 94 -7.00 14.75 -2.59
CA LYS A 94 -6.30 16.02 -2.37
C LYS A 94 -4.95 15.77 -1.69
N ASN A 95 -4.95 15.00 -0.60
CA ASN A 95 -3.75 14.72 0.18
C ASN A 95 -2.73 13.92 -0.64
N LEU A 96 -3.16 12.94 -1.45
CA LEU A 96 -2.29 12.21 -2.38
C LEU A 96 -1.68 13.15 -3.44
N LYS A 97 -2.49 14.03 -4.04
CA LYS A 97 -2.01 15.00 -5.05
C LYS A 97 -1.06 16.06 -4.48
N GLU A 98 -1.13 16.32 -3.17
CA GLU A 98 -0.15 17.21 -2.53
C GLU A 98 1.18 16.51 -2.24
N LEU A 99 1.19 15.19 -2.11
CA LEU A 99 2.40 14.42 -1.84
C LEU A 99 3.26 14.20 -3.10
N PHE A 100 2.62 13.80 -4.20
CA PHE A 100 3.24 13.53 -5.50
C PHE A 100 3.17 14.77 -6.39
#